data_AF-A0A7S2ETL3-F1
#
_entry.id   AF-A0A7S2ETL3-F1
#
_cell.length_a   1.000
_cell.length_b   1.000
_cell.length_c   1.000
_cell.angle_alpha   90.00
_cell.angle_beta   90.00
_cell.angle_gamma   90.00
#
_symmetry.space_group_name_H-M   'P 1'
#
loop_
_entity.id
_entity.type
_entity.pdbx_description
1 polymer ?
#
loop_
_entity_poly.entity_id
_entity_poly.type
_entity_poly.pdbx_seq_one_letter_code
_entity_poly.pdbx_strand_id
1 'polypeptide(L)'
;RFQNLFYLEKALNRLEITHQREKKVIDGYGSNPYSINLVIPQSNGYDVEFCWNGQEYELVVDMSFWEQPYPIESFVDKIAQQYAGEVIIGESQKIGFQPIKYQQNN
;
A
#
# COMPACT_ATOMS: atom_id res chain seq x y z
N ARG A 1 -0.17 -1.85 -9.57
CA ARG A 1 -0.85 -3.03 -8.97
C ARG A 1 -0.08 -3.44 -7.73
N PHE A 2 -0.72 -3.42 -6.57
CA PHE A 2 -0.08 -3.67 -5.27
C PHE A 2 -0.35 -5.11 -4.84
N GLN A 3 0.55 -6.05 -5.07
CA GLN A 3 0.28 -7.48 -4.82
C GLN A 3 0.86 -7.98 -3.50
N ASN A 4 1.88 -7.32 -2.98
CA ASN A 4 2.62 -7.77 -1.82
C ASN A 4 2.47 -6.76 -0.67
N LEU A 5 1.80 -7.19 0.39
CA LEU A 5 1.53 -6.37 1.58
C LEU A 5 2.80 -5.74 2.16
N PHE A 6 3.89 -6.52 2.26
CA PHE A 6 5.15 -6.06 2.85
C PHE A 6 5.74 -4.87 2.09
N TYR A 7 5.72 -4.91 0.75
CA TYR A 7 6.22 -3.80 -0.06
C TYR A 7 5.26 -2.60 -0.05
N LEU A 8 3.94 -2.85 0.06
CA LEU A 8 2.96 -1.78 0.21
C LEU A 8 3.14 -1.01 1.52
N GLU A 9 3.31 -1.71 2.64
CA GLU A 9 3.60 -1.07 3.93
C GLU A 9 4.90 -0.27 3.90
N LYS A 10 5.95 -0.82 3.28
CA LYS A 10 7.22 -0.08 3.11
C LYS A 10 7.04 1.18 2.29
N ALA A 11 6.25 1.14 1.21
CA ALA A 11 5.95 2.31 0.40
C ALA A 11 5.22 3.39 1.21
N LEU A 12 4.21 3.00 2.00
CA LEU A 12 3.50 3.93 2.90
C LEU A 12 4.44 4.53 3.95
N ASN A 13 5.28 3.72 4.58
CA ASN A 13 6.26 4.19 5.56
C ASN A 13 7.27 5.18 4.97
N ARG A 14 7.73 4.96 3.72
CA ARG A 14 8.65 5.89 3.03
C ARG A 14 8.02 7.24 2.70
N LEU A 15 6.69 7.26 2.55
CA LEU A 15 5.92 8.48 2.35
C LEU A 15 5.44 9.08 3.67
N GLU A 16 5.85 8.52 4.81
CA GLU A 16 5.42 8.94 6.15
C GLU A 16 3.89 8.90 6.33
N ILE A 17 3.22 7.97 5.63
CA ILE A 17 1.78 7.78 5.71
C ILE A 17 1.48 6.82 6.86
N THR A 18 0.86 7.36 7.92
CA THR A 18 0.39 6.58 9.07
C THR A 18 -0.68 5.59 8.63
N HIS A 19 -0.50 4.31 8.98
CA HIS A 19 -1.44 3.25 8.63
C HIS A 19 -1.47 2.18 9.72
N GLN A 20 -2.54 1.40 9.74
CA GLN A 20 -2.76 0.30 10.67
C GLN A 20 -3.19 -0.95 9.91
N ARG A 21 -2.80 -2.12 10.42
CA ARG A 21 -3.26 -3.40 9.88
C ARG A 21 -4.59 -3.77 10.52
N GLU A 22 -5.59 -4.02 9.69
CA GLU A 22 -6.88 -4.54 10.13
C GLU A 22 -7.12 -5.94 9.56
N LYS A 23 -7.66 -6.87 10.35
CA LYS A 23 -8.03 -8.20 9.87
C LYS A 23 -9.45 -8.17 9.32
N LYS A 24 -9.61 -8.51 8.05
CA LYS A 24 -10.91 -8.65 7.39
C LYS A 24 -11.23 -10.12 7.17
N VAL A 25 -12.38 -10.56 7.70
CA VAL A 25 -12.90 -11.92 7.47
C VAL A 25 -13.31 -12.04 6.02
N ILE A 26 -12.84 -13.09 5.34
CA ILE A 26 -13.29 -13.40 3.98
C ILE A 26 -14.20 -14.62 4.08
N ASP A 27 -15.50 -14.39 3.92
CA ASP A 27 -16.47 -15.48 3.83
C ASP A 27 -16.33 -16.17 2.47
N GLY A 28 -15.92 -17.44 2.46
CA GLY A 28 -16.25 -18.35 1.35
C GLY A 28 -15.15 -18.98 0.49
N TYR A 29 -13.84 -18.75 0.65
CA TYR A 29 -12.83 -19.51 -0.13
C TYR A 29 -11.49 -19.68 0.60
N GLY A 30 -11.07 -20.93 0.84
CA GLY A 30 -9.67 -21.32 1.02
C GLY A 30 -9.06 -21.26 2.43
N SER A 31 -7.82 -21.75 2.54
CA SER A 31 -7.09 -22.11 3.77
C SER A 31 -6.76 -20.97 4.74
N ASN A 32 -7.04 -19.71 4.39
CA ASN A 32 -6.79 -18.57 5.24
C ASN A 32 -8.08 -17.74 5.42
N PRO A 33 -8.75 -17.82 6.58
CA PRO A 33 -10.07 -17.21 6.78
C PRO A 33 -10.07 -15.67 6.89
N TYR A 34 -8.90 -15.05 6.77
CA TYR A 34 -8.74 -13.61 6.91
C TYR A 34 -7.76 -13.05 5.88
N SER A 35 -8.03 -11.82 5.42
CA SER A 35 -7.06 -10.93 4.79
C SER A 35 -6.66 -9.82 5.75
N ILE A 36 -5.56 -9.16 5.44
CA ILE A 36 -5.12 -7.96 6.16
C ILE A 36 -5.42 -6.78 5.25
N ASN A 37 -6.16 -5.80 5.72
CA ASN A 37 -6.29 -4.48 5.11
C ASN A 37 -5.28 -3.52 5.72
N LEU A 38 -4.90 -2.49 4.97
CA LEU A 38 -4.19 -1.34 5.53
C LEU A 38 -5.14 -0.17 5.61
N VAL A 39 -5.42 0.27 6.84
CA VAL A 39 -6.31 1.39 7.13
C VAL A 39 -5.47 2.64 7.38
N ILE A 40 -5.76 3.71 6.67
CA ILE A 40 -5.10 5.02 6.76
C ILE A 40 -6.13 5.99 7.33
N PRO A 41 -6.07 6.26 8.64
CA PRO A 41 -7.06 7.10 9.29
C PRO A 41 -6.93 8.55 8.87
N GLN A 42 -8.07 9.22 8.74
CA GLN A 42 -8.16 10.66 8.49
C GLN A 42 -8.76 11.40 9.69
N SER A 43 -8.49 12.71 9.81
CA SER A 43 -9.03 13.51 10.91
C SER A 43 -10.55 13.68 10.86
N ASN A 44 -11.14 13.61 9.66
CA ASN A 44 -12.59 13.70 9.46
C ASN A 44 -13.37 12.40 9.81
N GLY A 45 -12.68 11.33 10.25
CA GLY A 45 -13.32 10.06 10.62
C GLY A 45 -13.72 9.17 9.43
N TYR A 46 -13.27 9.50 8.22
CA TYR A 46 -13.43 8.67 7.03
C TYR A 46 -12.09 8.08 6.64
N ASP A 47 -11.92 6.79 6.92
CA ASP A 47 -10.66 6.11 6.66
C ASP A 47 -10.48 5.81 5.16
N VAL A 48 -9.21 5.77 4.75
CA VAL A 48 -8.80 5.27 3.44
C VAL A 48 -8.24 3.88 3.62
N GLU A 49 -8.67 2.91 2.81
CA GLU A 49 -8.24 1.52 2.97
C GLU A 49 -7.56 0.98 1.73
N PHE A 50 -6.50 0.20 1.92
CA PHE A 50 -6.07 -0.78 0.94
C PHE A 50 -6.65 -2.14 1.29
N CYS A 51 -7.60 -2.59 0.49
CA CYS A 51 -8.31 -3.86 0.66
C CYS A 51 -7.73 -4.94 -0.26
N TRP A 52 -7.50 -6.14 0.26
CA TRP A 52 -7.17 -7.30 -0.58
C TRP A 52 -8.42 -7.81 -1.32
N ASN A 53 -8.38 -7.83 -2.65
CA ASN A 53 -9.49 -8.32 -3.48
C ASN A 53 -9.35 -9.79 -3.95
N GLY A 54 -8.31 -10.50 -3.50
CA GLY A 54 -7.97 -11.85 -3.96
C GLY A 54 -6.78 -11.91 -4.92
N GLN A 55 -6.45 -10.79 -5.56
CA GLN A 55 -5.35 -10.68 -6.54
C GLN A 55 -4.38 -9.54 -6.21
N GLU A 56 -4.90 -8.40 -5.79
CA GLU A 56 -4.13 -7.22 -5.43
C GLU A 56 -4.85 -6.39 -4.35
N TYR A 57 -4.10 -5.46 -3.76
CA TYR A 57 -4.60 -4.43 -2.87
C TYR A 57 -5.15 -3.27 -3.69
N GLU A 58 -6.41 -2.93 -3.46
CA GLU A 58 -7.10 -1.81 -4.09
C GLU A 58 -7.38 -0.71 -3.08
N LEU A 59 -7.30 0.55 -3.53
CA LEU A 59 -7.66 1.70 -2.73
C LEU A 59 -9.18 1.82 -2.67
N VAL A 60 -9.74 1.77 -1.47
CA VAL A 60 -11.16 1.95 -1.17
C VAL A 60 -11.30 3.22 -0.32
N VAL A 61 -12.08 4.17 -0.80
CA VAL A 61 -12.29 5.47 -0.15
C VAL A 61 -13.58 6.11 -0.62
N ASP A 62 -14.18 6.95 0.23
CA ASP A 62 -15.25 7.87 -0.18
C ASP A 62 -14.64 9.18 -0.70
N MET A 63 -14.80 9.43 -2.00
CA MET A 63 -14.27 10.63 -2.66
C MET A 63 -14.84 11.93 -2.08
N SER A 64 -16.05 11.90 -1.51
CA SER A 64 -16.67 13.08 -0.90
C SER A 64 -15.98 13.51 0.39
N PHE A 65 -15.22 12.59 1.02
CA PHE A 65 -14.53 12.79 2.28
C PHE A 65 -13.01 12.64 2.16
N TRP A 66 -12.46 12.81 0.96
CA TRP A 66 -11.01 12.79 0.75
C TRP A 66 -10.32 13.96 1.47
N GLU A 67 -9.45 13.66 2.44
CA GLU A 67 -8.76 14.67 3.28
C GLU A 67 -7.23 14.51 3.24
N GLN A 68 -6.68 13.96 2.15
CA GLN A 68 -5.24 13.84 1.97
C GLN A 68 -4.66 15.11 1.33
N PRO A 69 -3.37 15.42 1.55
CA PRO A 69 -2.75 16.65 1.05
C PRO A 69 -2.58 16.73 -0.48
N TYR A 70 -2.91 15.67 -1.21
CA TYR A 70 -2.83 15.60 -2.67
C TYR A 70 -4.05 14.88 -3.25
N PRO A 71 -4.42 15.12 -4.52
CA PRO A 71 -5.51 14.40 -5.18
C PRO A 71 -5.28 12.88 -5.20
N ILE A 72 -6.37 12.13 -5.27
CA ILE A 72 -6.34 10.65 -5.22
C ILE A 72 -5.40 10.03 -6.26
N GLU A 73 -5.36 10.55 -7.48
CA GLU A 73 -4.48 10.05 -8.55
C GLU A 73 -3.00 10.23 -8.16
N SER A 74 -2.62 11.45 -7.75
CA SER A 74 -1.27 11.72 -7.26
C SER A 74 -0.91 10.92 -6.01
N PHE A 75 -1.90 10.57 -5.18
CA PHE A 75 -1.71 9.72 -4.02
C PHE A 75 -1.33 8.30 -4.43
N VAL A 76 -2.12 7.71 -5.32
CA VAL A 76 -1.86 6.38 -5.86
C VAL A 76 -0.53 6.35 -6.60
N ASP A 77 -0.22 7.36 -7.42
CA ASP A 77 1.03 7.43 -8.18
C ASP A 77 2.27 7.45 -7.29
N LYS A 78 2.26 8.25 -6.22
CA LYS A 78 3.37 8.31 -5.26
C LYS A 78 3.59 6.96 -4.58
N ILE A 79 2.52 6.31 -4.15
CA ILE A 79 2.60 4.98 -3.51
C ILE A 79 3.08 3.95 -4.52
N ALA A 80 2.59 3.99 -5.76
CA ALA A 80 3.01 3.11 -6.85
C ALA A 80 4.51 3.22 -7.15
N GLN A 81 5.05 4.44 -7.20
CA GLN A 81 6.48 4.70 -7.39
C GLN A 81 7.32 4.10 -6.26
N GLN A 82 6.96 4.39 -5.00
CA GLN A 82 7.71 3.85 -3.85
C GLN A 82 7.59 2.33 -3.75
N TYR A 83 6.41 1.78 -4.01
CA TYR A 83 6.17 0.34 -4.05
C TYR A 83 7.03 -0.36 -5.11
N ALA A 84 7.03 0.15 -6.33
CA ALA A 84 7.84 -0.42 -7.41
C ALA A 84 9.33 -0.41 -7.04
N GLY A 85 9.81 0.68 -6.45
CA GLY A 85 11.16 0.77 -5.91
C GLY A 85 11.45 -0.32 -4.89
N GLU A 86 10.61 -0.45 -3.86
CA GLU A 86 10.77 -1.46 -2.80
C GLU A 86 10.73 -2.91 -3.31
N VAL A 87 9.85 -3.21 -4.28
CA VAL A 87 9.80 -4.52 -4.93
C VAL A 87 11.11 -4.80 -5.66
N ILE A 88 11.56 -3.86 -6.51
CA ILE A 88 12.79 -4.05 -7.28
C ILE A 88 13.97 -4.30 -6.34
N ILE A 89 14.14 -3.47 -5.32
CA ILE A 89 15.24 -3.60 -4.34
C ILE A 89 15.13 -4.94 -3.60
N GLY A 90 13.96 -5.22 -3.04
CA GLY A 90 13.76 -6.36 -2.17
C GLY A 90 13.89 -7.69 -2.91
N GLU A 91 13.35 -7.80 -4.12
CA GLU A 91 13.50 -9.02 -4.93
C GLU A 91 14.93 -9.13 -5.48
N SER A 92 15.56 -8.02 -5.89
CA SER A 92 16.96 -8.01 -6.34
C SER A 92 17.93 -8.48 -5.26
N GLN A 93 17.71 -8.08 -4.00
CA GLN A 93 18.51 -8.53 -2.86
C GLN A 93 18.40 -10.04 -2.62
N LYS A 94 17.22 -10.63 -2.80
CA LYS A 94 17.01 -12.09 -2.66
C LYS A 94 17.82 -12.89 -3.66
N ILE A 95 18.04 -12.34 -4.86
CA ILE A 95 18.85 -12.96 -5.92
C ILE A 95 20.32 -12.48 -5.90
N GLY A 96 20.75 -11.79 -4.84
CA GLY A 96 22.16 -11.45 -4.59
C GLY A 96 22.61 -10.08 -5.11
N PHE A 97 21.74 -9.26 -5.68
CA PHE A 97 22.08 -7.90 -6.13
C PHE A 97 21.96 -6.91 -4.97
N GLN A 98 22.96 -6.04 -4.81
CA GLN A 98 22.96 -5.01 -3.78
C GLN A 98 22.71 -3.62 -4.40
N PRO A 99 21.79 -2.82 -3.84
CA PRO A 99 21.54 -1.46 -4.32
C PRO A 99 22.76 -0.58 -4.03
N ILE A 100 23.30 0.05 -5.07
CA ILE A 100 24.48 0.93 -4.96
C ILE A 100 24.13 2.41 -4.70
N LYS A 101 22.97 2.87 -5.18
CA LYS A 101 22.49 4.26 -5.01
C LYS A 101 20.99 4.36 -5.27
N TYR A 102 20.30 5.19 -4.47
CA TYR A 102 18.94 5.64 -4.75
C TYR A 102 18.96 7.03 -5.39
N GLN A 103 18.32 7.19 -6.54
CA GLN A 103 18.11 8.50 -7.18
C GLN A 103 16.64 8.63 -7.54
N GLN A 104 16.00 9.67 -7.02
CA GLN A 104 14.62 10.05 -7.34
C GLN A 104 14.71 11.30 -8.24
N ASN A 105 14.22 11.20 -9.47
CA ASN A 105 14.14 12.34 -10.37
C ASN A 105 12.86 13.11 -10.03
N ASN A 106 13.02 14.37 -9.63
CA ASN A 106 11.92 15.32 -9.44
C ASN A 106 11.51 15.94 -10.77
#